data_AF-A0A1B6KYS4-F1
#
_entry.id   AF-A0A1B6KYS4-F1
#
_cell.length_a   1.000
_cell.length_b   1.000
_cell.length_c   1.000
_cell.angle_alpha   90.00
_cell.angle_beta   90.00
_cell.angle_gamma   90.00
#
_symmetry.space_group_name_H-M   'P 1'
#
loop_
_entity.id
_entity.type
_entity.pdbx_description
1 polymer ?
#
loop_
_entity_poly.entity_id
_entity_poly.type
_entity_poly.pdbx_seq_one_letter_code
_entity_poly.pdbx_strand_id
1 'polypeptide(L)'
;EKFISALSGIVKQCTPLKRVGNPPFPRWFSKELKDLVVQKKLLHKKYKISFSRIDYYNFAQLRNQCKVKSEECYWWYLNEVEEAIPKDMHTFWNFVKSNKSYVDVIKSMYLNDVSEDS
;
A
#
# COMPACT_ATOMS: atom_id res chain seq x y z
N GLU A 1 43.18 9.66 -6.31
CA GLU A 1 42.30 8.70 -5.61
C GLU A 1 41.88 9.13 -4.19
N LYS A 2 42.79 9.60 -3.32
CA LYS A 2 42.46 9.99 -1.91
C LYS A 2 41.38 11.06 -1.72
N PHE A 3 41.26 12.01 -2.65
CA PHE A 3 40.28 13.09 -2.57
C PHE A 3 38.83 12.58 -2.74
N ILE A 4 38.59 11.71 -3.73
CA ILE A 4 37.25 11.18 -4.00
C ILE A 4 36.78 10.27 -2.85
N SER A 5 37.67 9.48 -2.25
CA SER A 5 37.32 8.67 -1.08
C SER A 5 36.96 9.53 0.14
N ALA A 6 37.70 10.62 0.39
CA ALA A 6 37.40 11.55 1.49
C ALA A 6 36.06 12.27 1.27
N LEU A 7 35.80 12.72 0.05
CA LEU A 7 34.56 13.40 -0.33
C LEU A 7 33.35 12.47 -0.24
N SER A 8 33.48 11.22 -0.70
CA SER A 8 32.44 10.18 -0.56
C SER A 8 32.13 9.86 0.91
N GLY A 9 33.16 9.85 1.77
CA GLY A 9 32.99 9.69 3.22
C GLY A 9 32.17 10.81 3.86
N ILE A 10 32.51 12.07 3.56
CA ILE A 10 31.79 13.24 4.05
C ILE A 10 30.34 13.24 3.56
N VAL A 11 30.10 12.95 2.28
CA VAL A 11 28.75 12.88 1.72
C VAL A 11 27.91 11.82 2.43
N LYS A 12 28.44 10.62 2.68
CA LYS A 12 27.71 9.58 3.43
C LYS A 12 27.40 10.00 4.87
N GLN A 13 28.30 10.73 5.53
CA GLN A 13 28.12 11.12 6.93
C GLN A 13 27.19 12.32 7.10
N CYS A 14 27.19 13.25 6.14
CA CYS A 14 26.41 14.48 6.20
C CYS A 14 25.07 14.41 5.44
N THR A 15 24.79 13.33 4.70
CA THR A 15 23.52 13.18 3.96
C THR A 15 22.55 12.28 4.72
N PRO A 16 21.33 12.76 5.04
CA PRO A 16 20.29 11.91 5.60
C PRO A 16 19.99 10.72 4.69
N LEU A 17 20.22 9.51 5.19
CA LEU A 17 19.92 8.29 4.45
C LEU A 17 18.42 8.01 4.52
N LYS A 18 17.77 7.91 3.36
CA LYS A 18 16.39 7.44 3.26
C LYS A 18 16.36 5.93 3.03
N ARG A 19 15.36 5.25 3.59
CA ARG A 19 15.09 3.86 3.24
C ARG A 19 14.62 3.79 1.80
N VAL A 20 15.37 3.08 0.97
CA VAL A 20 14.96 2.75 -0.40
C VAL A 20 14.25 1.40 -0.35
N GLY A 21 12.94 1.39 -0.61
CA GLY A 21 12.14 0.17 -0.61
C GLY A 21 10.65 0.44 -0.64
N ASN A 22 9.86 -0.60 -0.95
CA ASN A 22 8.41 -0.52 -0.87
C ASN A 22 7.97 -0.56 0.60
N PRO A 23 7.02 0.29 1.01
CA PRO A 23 6.47 0.20 2.36
C PRO A 23 5.83 -1.17 2.56
N PRO A 24 5.94 -1.77 3.77
CA PRO A 24 5.41 -3.10 4.05
C PRO A 24 3.87 -3.17 4.03
N PHE A 25 3.22 -2.01 4.00
CA PHE A 25 1.76 -1.87 3.94
C PHE A 25 1.36 -0.83 2.90
N PRO A 26 0.19 -0.98 2.26
CA PRO A 26 -0.41 0.05 1.43
C PRO A 26 -0.60 1.37 2.20
N ARG A 27 -0.63 2.49 1.47
CA ARG A 27 -0.75 3.84 2.05
C ARG A 27 -2.06 4.03 2.82
N TRP A 28 -3.14 3.42 2.34
CA TRP A 28 -4.47 3.48 2.94
C TRP A 28 -4.64 2.63 4.21
N PHE A 29 -3.62 1.87 4.63
CA PHE A 29 -3.69 1.14 5.89
C PHE A 29 -3.54 2.09 7.08
N SER A 30 -4.59 2.16 7.90
CA SER A 30 -4.51 2.77 9.23
C SER A 30 -3.53 2.04 10.14
N LYS A 31 -3.10 2.70 11.22
CA LYS A 31 -2.26 2.07 12.25
C LYS A 31 -2.96 0.85 12.86
N GLU A 32 -4.24 0.99 13.20
CA GLU A 32 -5.07 -0.07 13.74
C GLU A 32 -5.13 -1.29 12.81
N LEU A 33 -5.36 -1.08 11.51
CA LEU A 33 -5.39 -2.18 10.53
C LEU A 33 -4.03 -2.89 10.43
N LYS A 34 -2.91 -2.15 10.51
CA LYS A 34 -1.56 -2.75 10.54
C LYS A 34 -1.40 -3.64 11.77
N ASP A 35 -1.80 -3.14 12.94
CA ASP A 35 -1.71 -3.88 14.20
C ASP A 35 -2.57 -5.15 14.16
N LEU A 36 -3.80 -5.07 13.66
CA LEU A 36 -4.68 -6.23 13.44
C LEU A 36 -4.04 -7.25 12.49
N VAL A 37 -3.44 -6.82 11.38
CA VAL A 37 -2.78 -7.74 10.43
C VAL A 37 -1.58 -8.44 11.06
N VAL A 38 -0.78 -7.74 11.87
CA VAL A 38 0.35 -8.32 12.60
C VAL A 38 -0.17 -9.35 13.62
N GLN A 39 -1.13 -8.97 14.46
CA GLN A 39 -1.72 -9.87 15.44
C GLN A 39 -2.36 -11.09 14.79
N LYS A 40 -3.03 -10.93 13.64
CA LYS A 40 -3.63 -12.03 12.87
C LYS A 40 -2.57 -13.06 12.49
N LYS A 41 -1.42 -12.58 12.00
CA LYS A 41 -0.28 -13.44 11.62
C LYS A 41 0.28 -14.19 12.82
N LEU A 42 0.39 -13.52 13.97
CA LEU A 42 0.87 -14.14 15.22
C LEU A 42 -0.08 -15.25 15.70
N LEU A 43 -1.40 -14.99 15.73
CA LEU A 43 -2.39 -15.99 16.15
C LEU A 43 -2.47 -17.16 15.17
N HIS A 44 -2.37 -16.90 13.86
CA HIS A 44 -2.32 -17.98 12.88
C HIS A 44 -1.08 -18.86 13.07
N LYS A 45 0.10 -18.25 13.31
CA LYS A 45 1.32 -18.98 13.62
C LYS A 45 1.14 -19.82 14.89
N LYS A 46 0.54 -19.26 15.93
CA LYS A 46 0.23 -19.97 17.18
C LYS A 46 -0.67 -21.17 16.93
N TYR A 47 -1.79 -20.98 16.23
CA TYR A 47 -2.71 -22.06 15.85
C TYR A 47 -2.01 -23.17 15.05
N LYS A 48 -1.12 -22.81 14.10
CA LYS A 48 -0.37 -23.80 13.32
C LYS A 48 0.60 -24.65 14.16
N ILE A 49 0.96 -24.20 15.35
CA ILE A 49 1.82 -24.95 16.28
C ILE A 49 0.96 -25.75 17.26
N SER A 50 -0.09 -25.13 17.82
CA SER A 50 -0.91 -25.75 18.87
C SER A 50 -2.01 -26.67 18.37
N PHE A 51 -2.52 -26.45 17.14
CA PHE A 51 -3.72 -27.05 16.58
C PHE A 51 -4.97 -26.94 17.47
N SER A 52 -4.98 -26.00 18.42
CA SER A 52 -6.08 -25.80 19.36
C SER A 52 -7.27 -25.10 18.71
N ARG A 53 -8.49 -25.57 19.02
CA ARG A 53 -9.74 -24.92 18.59
C ARG A 53 -9.86 -23.48 19.12
N ILE A 54 -9.35 -23.21 20.31
CA ILE A 54 -9.39 -21.87 20.92
C ILE A 54 -8.49 -20.91 20.13
N ASP A 55 -7.29 -21.36 19.77
CA ASP A 55 -6.37 -20.55 18.98
C ASP A 55 -6.91 -20.30 17.56
N TYR A 56 -7.58 -21.30 16.96
CA TYR A 56 -8.30 -21.11 15.70
C TYR A 56 -9.42 -20.08 15.82
N TYR A 57 -10.26 -20.17 16.85
CA TYR A 57 -11.35 -19.24 17.08
C TYR A 57 -10.83 -17.79 17.19
N ASN A 58 -9.79 -17.58 18.00
CA ASN A 58 -9.16 -16.28 18.16
C ASN A 58 -8.60 -15.75 16.83
N PHE A 59 -7.92 -16.60 16.06
CA PHE A 59 -7.46 -16.25 14.71
C PHE A 59 -8.62 -15.89 13.77
N ALA A 60 -9.71 -16.66 13.78
CA ALA A 60 -10.87 -16.44 12.93
C ALA A 60 -11.58 -15.12 13.25
N GLN A 61 -11.75 -14.81 14.54
CA GLN A 61 -12.28 -13.52 14.98
C GLN A 61 -11.42 -12.36 14.48
N LEU A 62 -10.09 -12.45 14.66
CA LEU A 62 -9.19 -11.39 14.24
C LEU A 62 -9.09 -11.25 12.71
N ARG A 63 -9.24 -12.36 11.97
CA ARG A 63 -9.37 -12.34 10.51
C ARG A 63 -10.63 -11.58 10.08
N ASN A 64 -11.74 -11.76 10.78
CA ASN A 64 -12.98 -11.03 10.50
C ASN A 64 -12.80 -9.52 10.78
N GLN A 65 -12.21 -9.16 11.92
CA GLN A 65 -11.90 -7.77 12.25
C GLN A 65 -11.00 -7.11 11.20
N CYS A 66 -9.96 -7.80 10.73
CA CYS A 66 -9.11 -7.32 9.64
C CYS A 66 -9.92 -7.02 8.36
N LYS A 67 -10.87 -7.90 8.00
CA LYS A 67 -11.71 -7.73 6.81
C LYS A 67 -12.52 -6.44 6.93
N VAL A 68 -13.30 -6.31 8.01
CA VAL A 68 -14.17 -5.15 8.25
C VAL A 68 -13.35 -3.85 8.26
N LYS A 69 -12.24 -3.80 9.02
CA LYS A 69 -11.40 -2.59 9.04
C LYS A 69 -10.70 -2.30 7.72
N SER A 70 -10.35 -3.31 6.94
CA SER A 70 -9.76 -3.09 5.62
C SER A 70 -10.74 -2.45 4.64
N GLU A 71 -12.00 -2.88 4.68
CA GLU A 71 -13.07 -2.31 3.85
C GLU A 71 -13.33 -0.85 4.26
N GLU A 72 -13.42 -0.58 5.56
CA GLU A 72 -13.61 0.77 6.08
C GLU A 72 -12.45 1.71 5.72
N CYS A 73 -11.20 1.30 5.95
CA CYS A 73 -10.03 2.13 5.64
C CYS A 73 -9.92 2.41 4.13
N TYR A 74 -10.27 1.42 3.30
CA TYR A 74 -10.23 1.59 1.86
C TYR A 74 -11.34 2.53 1.37
N TRP A 75 -12.55 2.43 1.94
CA TRP A 75 -13.65 3.35 1.64
C TRP A 75 -13.28 4.80 1.96
N TRP A 76 -12.74 5.06 3.15
CA TRP A 76 -12.26 6.40 3.52
C TRP A 76 -11.20 6.92 2.55
N TYR A 77 -10.22 6.08 2.23
CA TYR A 77 -9.18 6.43 1.27
C TYR A 77 -9.75 6.77 -0.12
N LEU A 78 -10.72 6.00 -0.60
CA LEU A 78 -11.37 6.28 -1.89
C LEU A 78 -12.08 7.62 -1.87
N ASN A 79 -12.87 7.92 -0.83
CA ASN A 79 -13.54 9.21 -0.71
C ASN A 79 -12.54 10.37 -0.70
N GLU A 80 -11.44 10.26 0.07
CA GLU A 80 -10.39 11.29 0.11
C GLU A 80 -9.74 11.49 -1.27
N VAL A 81 -9.48 10.41 -2.00
CA VAL A 81 -8.93 10.48 -3.36
C VAL A 81 -9.94 11.14 -4.31
N GLU A 82 -11.21 10.72 -4.28
CA GLU A 82 -12.27 11.26 -5.13
C GLU A 82 -12.50 12.76 -4.89
N GLU A 83 -12.47 13.22 -3.64
CA GLU A 83 -12.55 14.64 -3.29
C GLU A 83 -11.31 15.45 -3.70
N ALA A 84 -10.14 14.80 -3.76
CA ALA A 84 -8.88 15.43 -4.14
C ALA A 84 -8.68 15.50 -5.66
N ILE A 85 -9.26 14.59 -6.45
CA ILE A 85 -9.11 14.54 -7.91
C ILE A 85 -9.47 15.88 -8.60
N PRO A 86 -10.61 16.54 -8.29
CA PRO A 86 -10.94 17.83 -8.91
C PRO A 86 -9.95 18.95 -8.58
N LYS A 87 -9.19 18.80 -7.48
CA LYS A 87 -8.27 19.81 -6.95
C LYS A 87 -6.82 19.55 -7.35
N ASP A 88 -6.45 18.29 -7.57
CA ASP A 88 -5.09 17.87 -7.89
C ASP A 88 -5.05 16.62 -8.80
N MET A 89 -4.67 16.83 -10.05
CA MET A 89 -4.46 15.78 -11.04
C MET A 89 -3.33 14.80 -10.66
N HIS A 90 -2.35 15.22 -9.84
CA HIS A 90 -1.29 14.30 -9.40
C HIS A 90 -1.83 13.21 -8.47
N THR A 91 -2.86 13.51 -7.68
CA THR A 91 -3.53 12.53 -6.83
C THR A 91 -4.18 11.41 -7.64
N PHE A 92 -4.82 11.74 -8.77
CA PHE A 92 -5.32 10.75 -9.74
C PHE A 92 -4.20 9.83 -10.24
N TRP A 93 -3.11 10.40 -10.76
CA TRP A 93 -2.02 9.60 -11.29
C TRP A 93 -1.33 8.74 -10.23
N ASN A 94 -1.26 9.20 -8.98
CA ASN A 94 -0.74 8.42 -7.87
C ASN A 94 -1.67 7.24 -7.52
N PHE A 95 -2.99 7.45 -7.52
CA PHE A 95 -3.98 6.39 -7.35
C PHE A 95 -3.85 5.32 -8.45
N VAL A 96 -3.87 5.73 -9.72
CA VAL A 96 -3.72 4.83 -10.89
C VAL A 96 -2.41 4.03 -10.81
N LYS A 97 -1.28 4.70 -10.49
CA LYS A 97 0.02 4.04 -10.34
C LYS A 97 0.09 3.06 -9.16
N SER A 98 -0.71 3.27 -8.12
CA SER A 98 -0.77 2.37 -6.97
C SER A 98 -1.64 1.13 -7.24
N ASN A 99 -2.62 1.25 -8.12
CA ASN A 99 -3.50 0.18 -8.59
C ASN A 99 -2.89 -0.59 -9.78
N LYS A 100 -1.65 -1.08 -9.66
CA LYS A 100 -0.91 -1.73 -10.78
C LYS A 100 -1.59 -2.95 -11.43
N SER A 101 -2.71 -3.44 -10.91
CA SER A 101 -3.60 -4.38 -11.63
C SER A 101 -4.36 -3.74 -12.81
N TYR A 102 -4.42 -2.40 -12.87
CA TYR A 102 -5.15 -1.63 -13.89
C TYR A 102 -4.31 -1.35 -15.15
N VAL A 103 -2.99 -1.58 -15.13
CA VAL A 103 -2.11 -1.38 -16.31
C VAL A 103 -2.49 -2.33 -17.46
N ASP A 104 -3.03 -3.51 -17.16
CA ASP A 104 -3.58 -4.41 -18.17
C ASP A 104 -4.93 -3.96 -18.72
N VAL A 105 -5.70 -3.15 -17.98
CA VAL A 105 -7.00 -2.61 -18.39
C VAL A 105 -6.85 -1.37 -19.28
N ILE A 106 -5.82 -0.54 -19.05
CA ILE A 106 -5.54 0.64 -19.90
C ILE A 106 -5.14 0.25 -21.33
N LYS A 107 -4.64 -0.97 -21.58
CA LYS A 107 -4.34 -1.45 -22.95
C LYS A 107 -5.56 -1.46 -23.88
N SER A 108 -6.79 -1.35 -23.36
CA SER A 108 -8.01 -1.33 -24.16
C SER A 108 -8.92 -0.12 -23.90
N MET A 109 -8.43 0.96 -23.29
CA MET A 109 -9.22 2.20 -23.17
C MET A 109 -9.15 2.99 -24.48
N TYR A 110 -10.01 2.63 -25.44
CA TYR A 110 -10.33 3.53 -26.55
C TYR A 110 -11.19 4.68 -25.98
N LEU A 111 -10.67 5.90 -26.07
CA LEU A 111 -11.41 7.12 -25.75
C LEU A 111 -11.70 7.84 -27.07
N ASN A 112 -12.99 7.85 -27.44
CA ASN A 112 -13.63 8.54 -28.56
C ASN A 112 -13.32 7.98 -29.96
N ASP A 113 -14.26 7.18 -30.48
CA ASP A 113 -14.48 6.89 -31.91
C ASP A 113 -14.85 8.18 -32.67
N VAL A 114 -13.95 9.16 -32.73
CA VAL A 114 -14.09 10.30 -33.63
C VAL A 114 -12.86 10.33 -34.52
N SER A 115 -12.96 9.61 -35.63
CA SER A 115 -12.15 9.87 -36.81
C SER A 115 -12.76 11.08 -37.52
N GLU A 116 -12.17 12.25 -37.29
CA GLU A 116 -12.29 13.40 -38.17
C GLU A 116 -11.13 13.29 -39.17
N ASP A 117 -11.43 12.94 -40.42
CA ASP A 117 -10.55 13.18 -41.56
C ASP A 117 -11.43 13.42 -42.80
N SER A 118 -11.00 14.41 -43.57
CA SER A 118 -11.75 15.21 -44.55
C SER A 118 -12.16 14.50 -45.84
#